data_AF-A0A7W0J2B5-F1
#
_entry.id   AF-A0A7W0J2B5-F1
#
_cell.length_a   1.000
_cell.length_b   1.000
_cell.length_c   1.000
_cell.angle_alpha   90.00
_cell.angle_beta   90.00
_cell.angle_gamma   90.00
#
_symmetry.space_group_name_H-M   'P 1'
#
loop_
_entity.id
_entity.type
_entity.pdbx_description
1 polymer ?
#
loop_
_entity_poly.entity_id
_entity_poly.type
_entity_poly.pdbx_seq_one_letter_code
_entity_poly.pdbx_strand_id
1 'polypeptide(L)' 'MFKGSIVAIVTPFKKGKVDEKALCNLIEWHIKQGTNAIVPCGTTG' A
#
# COMPACT_ATOMS: atom_id res chain seq x y z
N MET A 1 -14.83 6.18 13.95
CA MET A 1 -14.92 6.06 12.47
C MET A 1 -13.69 6.72 11.86
N PHE A 2 -12.98 6.04 10.95
CA PHE A 2 -11.83 6.63 10.25
C PHE A 2 -12.30 7.60 9.15
N LYS A 3 -11.50 8.64 8.87
CA LYS A 3 -11.79 9.67 7.85
C LYS A 3 -10.50 10.13 7.18
N GLY A 4 -10.62 10.59 5.93
CA GLY A 4 -9.50 11.07 5.11
C GLY A 4 -9.24 10.17 3.90
N SER A 5 -8.07 10.31 3.29
CA SER A 5 -7.58 9.45 2.20
C SER A 5 -7.12 8.11 2.77
N ILE A 6 -7.79 7.04 2.37
CA ILE A 6 -7.49 5.67 2.79
C ILE A 6 -7.19 4.85 1.53
N VAL A 7 -5.92 4.50 1.35
CA VAL A 7 -5.45 3.87 0.11
C VAL A 7 -5.60 2.35 0.20
N ALA A 8 -6.37 1.78 -0.72
CA ALA A 8 -6.29 0.36 -1.03
C ALA A 8 -5.02 0.11 -1.84
N ILE A 9 -3.97 -0.38 -1.20
CA ILE A 9 -2.63 -0.49 -1.79
C ILE A 9 -2.53 -1.75 -2.66
N VAL A 10 -1.86 -1.64 -3.82
CA VAL A 10 -1.54 -2.79 -4.67
C VAL A 10 -0.52 -3.71 -3.98
N THR A 11 -0.59 -5.02 -4.21
CA THR A 11 0.47 -5.96 -3.78
C THR A 11 1.47 -6.12 -4.93
N PRO A 12 2.66 -5.49 -4.87
CA PRO A 12 3.66 -5.67 -5.92
C PRO A 12 4.18 -7.10 -5.89
N PHE A 13 4.28 -7.73 -7.07
CA PHE A 13 4.87 -9.05 -7.25
C PHE A 13 6.14 -8.97 -8.10
N LYS A 14 7.11 -9.81 -7.77
CA LYS A 14 8.31 -10.04 -8.56
C LYS A 14 8.57 -11.53 -8.64
N LYS A 15 8.59 -12.05 -9.88
CA LYS A 15 8.76 -13.49 -10.16
C LYS A 15 7.75 -14.37 -9.42
N GLY A 16 6.47 -13.95 -9.40
CA GLY A 16 5.37 -14.71 -8.80
C GLY A 16 5.36 -14.73 -7.27
N LYS A 17 6.23 -13.97 -6.59
CA LYS A 17 6.24 -13.78 -5.14
C LYS A 17 6.04 -12.30 -4.80
N VAL A 18 5.54 -12.02 -3.61
CA VAL A 18 5.41 -10.63 -3.13
C VAL A 18 6.79 -9.98 -3.13
N ASP A 19 6.88 -8.80 -3.74
CA ASP A 19 8.08 -7.97 -3.67
C ASP A 19 8.01 -7.08 -2.43
N GLU A 20 8.46 -7.61 -1.30
CA GLU A 20 8.42 -6.94 0.00
C GLU A 20 9.16 -5.59 -0.03
N LYS A 21 10.27 -5.50 -0.76
CA LYS A 21 11.04 -4.26 -0.87
C LYS A 21 10.24 -3.19 -1.61
N ALA A 22 9.59 -3.55 -2.71
CA ALA A 22 8.73 -2.63 -3.45
C ALA A 22 7.51 -2.22 -2.61
N LEU A 23 6.89 -3.16 -1.89
CA LEU A 23 5.75 -2.90 -1.02
C LEU A 23 6.11 -1.91 0.10
N CYS A 24 7.23 -2.12 0.80
CA CYS A 24 7.73 -1.21 1.82
C CYS A 24 7.99 0.20 1.25
N ASN A 25 8.67 0.28 0.09
CA ASN A 25 8.94 1.57 -0.54
C ASN A 25 7.65 2.31 -0.93
N LEU A 26 6.63 1.59 -1.39
CA LEU A 26 5.34 2.16 -1.77
C LEU A 26 4.56 2.65 -0.54
N ILE A 27 4.58 1.88 0.56
CA ILE A 27 4.02 2.29 1.85
C ILE A 27 4.69 3.59 2.34
N GLU A 28 6.02 3.64 2.35
CA GLU A 28 6.78 4.82 2.76
C GLU A 28 6.48 6.04 1.88
N TRP A 29 6.29 5.84 0.58
CA TRP A 29 5.88 6.90 -0.31
C TRP A 29 4.49 7.44 0.05
N HIS A 30 3.49 6.57 0.26
CA HIS A 30 2.14 6.98 0.65
C HIS A 30 2.12 7.72 2.00
N ILE A 31 2.92 7.27 2.97
CA ILE A 31 3.09 7.96 4.25
C ILE A 31 3.67 9.37 4.03
N LYS A 32 4.72 9.50 3.21
CA LYS A 32 5.32 10.80 2.86
C LYS A 32 4.38 11.73 2.10
N GLN A 33 3.46 11.19 1.30
CA GLN A 33 2.41 11.97 0.64
C GLN A 33 1.24 12.35 1.56
N GLY A 34 1.24 11.88 2.81
CA GLY A 34 0.24 12.25 3.80
C GLY A 34 -1.08 11.48 3.69
N THR A 35 -1.07 10.24 3.17
CA THR A 35 -2.27 9.39 3.27
C THR A 35 -2.64 9.17 4.73
N ASN A 36 -3.93 9.10 5.03
CA ASN A 36 -4.41 8.94 6.40
C ASN A 36 -4.40 7.48 6.86
N ALA A 37 -4.57 6.54 5.93
CA ALA A 37 -4.45 5.12 6.20
C ALA A 37 -4.10 4.31 4.93
N ILE A 38 -3.66 3.07 5.15
CA ILE A 38 -3.40 2.06 4.12
C ILE A 38 -4.23 0.83 4.44
N VAL A 39 -4.88 0.25 3.44
CA VAL A 39 -5.67 -0.97 3.53
C VAL A 39 -5.07 -2.00 2.56
N PRO A 40 -4.29 -2.97 3.07
CA PRO A 40 -3.74 -4.05 2.26
C PRO A 40 -4.77 -5.16 2.05
N CYS A 41 -4.50 -6.06 1.08
CA CYS A 41 -5.28 -7.28 0.81
C CYS A 41 -6.77 -7.02 0.48
N GLY A 42 -7.11 -5.83 -0.01
CA GLY A 42 -8.39 -5.58 -0.68
C GLY A 42 -8.34 -6.05 -2.14
N THR A 43 -9.42 -5.84 -2.91
CA THR A 43 -9.45 -6.25 -4.34
C THR A 43 -8.43 -5.54 -5.23
N THR A 44 -7.92 -4.38 -4.79
CA THR A 44 -6.84 -3.66 -5.47
C THR A 44 -5.47 -4.29 -5.23
N GLY A 45 -5.30 -4.97 -4.10
CA GLY A 45 -4.07 -5.64 -3.68
C GLY A 45 -3.99 -7.06 -4.18
#